data_AF-A0A3N5MYE8-F1
#
_entry.id   AF-A0A3N5MYE8-F1
#
_cell.length_a   1.000
_cell.length_b   1.000
_cell.length_c   1.000
_cell.angle_alpha   90.00
_cell.angle_beta   90.00
_cell.angle_gamma   90.00
#
_symmetry.space_group_name_H-M   'P 1'
#
loop_
_entity.id
_entity.type
_entity.pdbx_description
1 polymer ?
#
loop_
_entity_poly.entity_id
_entity_poly.type
_entity_poly.pdbx_seq_one_letter_code
_entity_poly.pdbx_strand_id
1 'polypeptide(L)'
;MLTVEPLILAYAIGDGPTRALPKPLRWADLPPEIHQHQARVEAGEAYWAAWNAVFDRETWNQGTDFPWLEPEHVIDVMAQAMASGLPGKLDGAARYSGSGAKPSNSKDLIEYFQDHEPEDDPVKWQQFLDYAANDVNVMRIIYRRTMQLPLKEWQEYWACEHINITGIGVDLTLAQRAADMAAVDRKFSGAQIKELTSGAVNQVTEVKRMITWLNSVLDAQGREIM
;
A
#
# COMPACT_ATOMS: atom_id res chain seq x y z
N MET A 1 11.60 14.45 -14.22
CA MET A 1 11.16 13.07 -13.94
C MET A 1 11.56 12.78 -12.51
N LEU A 2 10.63 12.31 -11.68
CA LEU A 2 11.02 11.69 -10.42
C LEU A 2 11.68 10.36 -10.79
N THR A 3 12.90 10.14 -10.32
CA THR A 3 13.59 8.85 -10.46
C THR A 3 13.16 7.95 -9.31
N VAL A 4 12.66 6.78 -9.62
CA VAL A 4 12.38 5.73 -8.63
C VAL A 4 13.54 4.75 -8.69
N GLU A 5 14.22 4.53 -7.56
CA GLU A 5 15.26 3.51 -7.41
C GLU A 5 14.85 2.56 -6.29
N PRO A 6 14.50 1.29 -6.60
CA PRO A 6 14.20 0.31 -5.57
C PRO A 6 15.46 -0.02 -4.75
N LEU A 7 15.36 0.07 -3.42
CA LEU A 7 16.50 -0.10 -2.52
C LEU A 7 16.85 -1.57 -2.27
N ILE A 8 15.86 -2.45 -2.20
CA ILE A 8 15.99 -3.85 -1.79
C ILE A 8 15.03 -4.72 -2.61
N LEU A 9 15.54 -5.84 -3.14
CA LEU A 9 14.72 -6.95 -3.63
C LEU A 9 14.82 -8.11 -2.64
N ALA A 10 13.77 -8.33 -1.84
CA ALA A 10 13.66 -9.51 -1.00
C ALA A 10 12.88 -10.60 -1.73
N TYR A 11 13.43 -11.82 -1.77
CA TYR A 11 12.82 -12.92 -2.52
C TYR A 11 13.08 -14.29 -1.89
N ALA A 12 12.31 -15.28 -2.32
CA ALA A 12 12.59 -16.70 -2.17
C ALA A 12 11.95 -17.47 -3.33
N ILE A 13 12.62 -18.50 -3.83
CA ILE A 13 12.11 -19.38 -4.90
C ILE A 13 11.77 -20.75 -4.32
N GLY A 14 10.53 -21.19 -4.54
CA GLY A 14 10.04 -22.49 -4.08
C GLY A 14 10.17 -22.68 -2.56
N ASP A 15 10.97 -23.67 -2.16
CA ASP A 15 11.31 -23.97 -0.75
C ASP A 15 12.68 -23.41 -0.31
N GLY A 16 13.37 -22.67 -1.18
CA GLY A 16 14.66 -22.06 -0.87
C GLY A 16 14.62 -21.04 0.27
N PRO A 17 15.80 -20.64 0.78
CA PRO A 17 15.89 -19.62 1.83
C PRO A 17 15.44 -18.25 1.32
N THR A 18 14.96 -17.40 2.23
CA THR A 18 14.74 -15.98 1.92
C THR A 18 16.08 -15.25 1.82
N ARG A 19 16.15 -14.31 0.89
CA ARG A 19 17.32 -13.47 0.64
C ARG A 19 16.86 -12.04 0.39
N ALA A 20 17.70 -11.08 0.73
CA ALA A 20 17.52 -9.67 0.39
C ALA A 20 18.74 -9.22 -0.43
N LEU A 21 18.48 -8.69 -1.63
CA LEU A 21 19.50 -8.12 -2.50
C LEU A 21 19.43 -6.60 -2.37
N PRO A 22 20.53 -5.92 -1.98
CA PRO A 22 20.57 -4.47 -1.94
C PRO A 22 20.69 -3.88 -3.35
N LYS A 23 20.38 -2.57 -3.49
CA LYS A 23 20.73 -1.79 -4.67
C LYS A 23 22.25 -1.84 -4.97
N PRO A 24 22.69 -1.67 -6.24
CA PRO A 24 21.88 -1.48 -7.44
C PRO A 24 21.21 -2.78 -7.89
N LEU A 25 19.95 -2.67 -8.34
CA LEU A 25 19.15 -3.78 -8.83
C LEU A 25 19.08 -3.73 -10.36
N ARG A 26 19.99 -4.45 -11.02
CA ARG A 26 20.03 -4.58 -12.49
C ARG A 26 19.73 -6.01 -12.89
N TRP A 27 18.92 -6.20 -13.93
CA TRP A 27 18.48 -7.52 -14.38
C TRP A 27 19.68 -8.44 -14.61
N ALA A 28 20.69 -7.96 -15.33
CA ALA A 28 21.87 -8.73 -15.70
C ALA A 28 22.70 -9.24 -14.50
N ASP A 29 22.56 -8.66 -13.31
CA ASP A 29 23.30 -9.05 -12.11
C ASP A 29 22.48 -9.95 -11.17
N LEU A 30 21.21 -10.21 -11.49
CA LEU A 30 20.37 -11.00 -10.59
C LEU A 30 20.83 -12.47 -10.54
N PRO A 31 20.61 -13.15 -9.40
CA PRO A 31 20.96 -14.56 -9.26
C PRO A 31 20.29 -15.44 -10.33
N PRO A 32 20.97 -16.48 -10.85
CA PRO A 32 20.45 -17.36 -11.90
C PRO A 32 19.05 -17.94 -11.62
N GLU A 33 18.72 -18.21 -10.36
CA GLU A 33 17.42 -18.72 -9.94
C GLU A 33 16.27 -17.74 -10.19
N ILE A 34 16.52 -16.42 -10.17
CA ILE A 34 15.51 -15.41 -10.50
C ILE A 34 15.23 -15.46 -12.01
N HIS A 35 16.29 -15.54 -12.83
CA HIS A 35 16.15 -15.69 -14.27
C HIS A 35 15.42 -16.97 -14.67
N GLN A 36 15.76 -18.09 -14.03
CA GLN A 36 15.11 -19.38 -14.26
C GLN A 36 13.64 -19.35 -13.84
N HIS A 37 13.33 -18.73 -12.70
CA HIS A 37 11.95 -18.59 -12.25
C HIS A 37 11.15 -17.68 -13.17
N GLN A 38 11.72 -16.56 -13.60
CA GLN A 38 11.10 -15.64 -14.55
C GLN A 38 10.78 -16.32 -15.90
N ALA A 39 11.70 -17.14 -16.43
CA ALA A 39 11.43 -17.90 -17.66
C ALA A 39 10.25 -18.87 -17.50
N ARG A 40 10.07 -19.45 -16.32
CA ARG A 40 8.90 -20.30 -16.00
C ARG A 40 7.61 -19.48 -15.88
N VAL A 41 7.69 -18.27 -15.34
CA VAL A 41 6.56 -17.33 -15.29
C VAL A 41 6.10 -16.99 -16.71
N GLU A 42 7.03 -16.64 -17.60
CA GLU A 42 6.74 -16.35 -19.01
C GLU A 42 6.18 -17.54 -19.77
N ALA A 43 6.56 -18.77 -19.38
CA ALA A 43 6.00 -20.00 -19.92
C ALA A 43 4.63 -20.38 -19.31
N GLY A 44 4.12 -19.63 -18.34
CA GLY A 44 2.87 -19.93 -17.62
C GLY A 44 2.98 -21.11 -16.64
N GLU A 45 4.19 -21.48 -16.23
CA GLU A 45 4.48 -22.62 -15.33
C GLU A 45 4.71 -22.20 -13.87
N ALA A 46 4.81 -20.91 -13.60
CA ALA A 46 5.06 -20.35 -12.28
C ALA A 46 4.42 -18.97 -12.15
N TYR A 47 4.34 -18.50 -10.90
CA TYR A 47 3.90 -17.15 -10.57
C TYR A 47 4.91 -16.53 -9.61
N TRP A 48 5.05 -15.21 -9.65
CA TRP A 48 5.54 -14.44 -8.51
C TRP A 48 4.42 -14.28 -7.48
N ALA A 49 4.79 -14.00 -6.23
CA ALA A 49 3.82 -13.74 -5.17
C ALA A 49 4.33 -12.61 -4.28
N ALA A 50 3.45 -11.67 -3.95
CA ALA A 50 3.76 -10.50 -3.14
C ALA A 50 2.58 -10.14 -2.23
N TRP A 51 2.82 -9.33 -1.20
CA TRP A 51 1.77 -8.82 -0.30
C TRP A 51 1.34 -7.44 -0.76
N ASN A 52 0.07 -7.26 -1.16
CA ASN A 52 -0.36 -6.05 -1.87
C ASN A 52 0.42 -5.89 -3.18
N ALA A 53 0.34 -6.93 -4.01
CA ALA A 53 1.23 -7.18 -5.14
C ALA A 53 1.33 -6.06 -6.17
N VAL A 54 0.35 -5.16 -6.24
CA VAL A 54 0.37 -3.97 -7.10
C VAL A 54 1.61 -3.12 -6.84
N PHE A 55 1.99 -2.93 -5.57
CA PHE A 55 3.15 -2.12 -5.21
C PHE A 55 4.45 -2.73 -5.75
N ASP A 56 4.70 -4.01 -5.48
CA ASP A 56 5.90 -4.71 -5.94
C ASP A 56 5.93 -4.81 -7.47
N ARG A 57 4.80 -5.09 -8.14
CA ARG A 57 4.72 -5.18 -9.59
C ARG A 57 5.02 -3.84 -10.26
N GLU A 58 4.48 -2.73 -9.76
CA GLU A 58 4.78 -1.40 -10.33
C GLU A 58 6.20 -0.96 -10.01
N THR A 59 6.72 -1.28 -8.83
CA THR A 59 8.13 -1.00 -8.48
C THR A 59 9.07 -1.78 -9.40
N TRP A 60 8.76 -3.05 -9.67
CA TRP A 60 9.46 -3.90 -10.63
C TRP A 60 9.40 -3.31 -12.05
N ASN A 61 8.20 -3.05 -12.57
CA ASN A 61 8.01 -2.62 -13.95
C ASN A 61 8.50 -1.20 -14.26
N GLN A 62 8.34 -0.27 -13.32
CA GLN A 62 8.62 1.16 -13.54
C GLN A 62 9.98 1.58 -12.97
N GLY A 63 10.47 0.87 -11.95
CA GLY A 63 11.68 1.24 -11.21
C GLY A 63 12.93 0.44 -11.57
N THR A 64 12.83 -0.57 -12.46
CA THR A 64 13.97 -1.44 -12.82
C THR A 64 14.04 -1.69 -14.32
N ASP A 65 15.12 -2.35 -14.77
CA ASP A 65 15.30 -2.87 -16.13
C ASP A 65 14.84 -4.33 -16.27
N PHE A 66 14.05 -4.84 -15.32
CA PHE A 66 13.63 -6.24 -15.30
C PHE A 66 12.57 -6.52 -16.38
N PRO A 67 12.35 -7.80 -16.76
CA PRO A 67 11.28 -8.17 -17.67
C PRO A 67 9.91 -7.75 -17.14
N TRP A 68 9.05 -7.30 -18.04
CA TRP A 68 7.73 -6.81 -17.69
C TRP A 68 6.88 -7.90 -17.02
N LEU A 69 6.26 -7.56 -15.88
CA LEU A 69 5.28 -8.40 -15.20
C LEU A 69 3.87 -7.93 -15.51
N GLU A 70 3.11 -8.78 -16.19
CA GLU A 70 1.67 -8.62 -16.33
C GLU A 70 0.95 -8.96 -15.00
N PRO A 71 -0.28 -8.48 -14.78
CA PRO A 71 -1.08 -8.87 -13.62
C PRO A 71 -1.13 -10.38 -13.39
N GLU A 72 -1.28 -11.15 -14.47
CA GLU A 72 -1.38 -12.60 -14.47
C GLU A 72 -0.09 -13.30 -14.03
N HIS A 73 1.06 -12.62 -14.03
CA HIS A 73 2.33 -13.18 -13.57
C HIS A 73 2.44 -13.19 -12.03
N VAL A 74 1.53 -12.54 -11.32
CA VAL A 74 1.65 -12.29 -9.88
C VAL A 74 0.40 -12.69 -9.11
N ILE A 75 0.62 -13.36 -7.98
CA ILE A 75 -0.39 -13.68 -6.97
C ILE A 75 -0.30 -12.67 -5.83
N ASP A 76 -1.44 -12.08 -5.46
CA ASP A 76 -1.53 -11.21 -4.28
C ASP A 76 -1.87 -12.02 -3.02
N VAL A 77 -0.86 -12.27 -2.20
CA VAL A 77 -1.02 -13.01 -0.95
C VAL A 77 -1.93 -12.27 0.03
N MET A 78 -2.01 -10.94 -0.03
CA MET A 78 -2.93 -10.15 0.80
C MET A 78 -4.38 -10.45 0.41
N ALA A 79 -4.70 -10.45 -0.89
CA ALA A 79 -6.04 -10.75 -1.38
C ALA A 79 -6.48 -12.17 -0.96
N GLN A 80 -5.61 -13.16 -1.12
CA GLN A 80 -5.86 -14.53 -0.67
C GLN A 80 -6.07 -14.62 0.85
N ALA A 81 -5.23 -13.92 1.62
CA ALA A 81 -5.33 -13.89 3.07
C ALA A 81 -6.65 -13.27 3.55
N MET A 82 -7.07 -12.16 2.93
CA MET A 82 -8.31 -11.47 3.25
C MET A 82 -9.54 -12.29 2.89
N ALA A 83 -9.53 -12.97 1.75
CA ALA A 83 -10.58 -13.92 1.39
C ALA A 83 -10.68 -15.09 2.39
N SER A 84 -9.55 -15.46 3.00
CA SER A 84 -9.50 -16.43 4.12
C SER A 84 -9.84 -15.83 5.50
N GLY A 85 -10.30 -14.57 5.56
CA GLY A 85 -10.72 -13.90 6.79
C GLY A 85 -9.60 -13.25 7.62
N LEU A 86 -8.39 -13.14 7.08
CA LEU A 86 -7.28 -12.47 7.77
C LEU A 86 -7.29 -10.94 7.55
N PRO A 87 -6.72 -10.16 8.47
CA PRO A 87 -6.56 -8.71 8.28
C PRO A 87 -5.67 -8.35 7.08
N GLY A 88 -5.96 -7.25 6.37
CA GLY A 88 -5.19 -6.82 5.19
C GLY A 88 -3.77 -6.29 5.46
N LYS A 89 -3.39 -6.05 6.71
CA LYS A 89 -2.00 -5.71 7.06
C LYS A 89 -1.21 -6.99 7.33
N LEU A 90 -0.01 -7.12 6.76
CA LEU A 90 0.86 -8.29 6.92
C LEU A 90 1.05 -8.66 8.41
N ASP A 91 1.39 -7.69 9.26
CA ASP A 91 1.54 -7.90 10.71
C ASP A 91 0.26 -8.44 11.37
N GLY A 92 -0.89 -7.95 10.92
CA GLY A 92 -2.21 -8.38 11.38
C GLY A 92 -2.48 -9.82 10.97
N ALA A 93 -2.32 -10.14 9.69
CA ALA A 93 -2.45 -11.50 9.19
C ALA A 93 -1.47 -12.48 9.86
N ALA A 94 -0.23 -12.06 10.07
CA ALA A 94 0.81 -12.86 10.71
C ALA A 94 0.46 -13.25 12.15
N ARG A 95 -0.12 -12.31 12.91
CA ARG A 95 -0.59 -12.54 14.28
C ARG A 95 -1.64 -13.64 14.35
N TYR A 96 -2.58 -13.67 13.40
CA TYR A 96 -3.69 -14.64 13.42
C TYR A 96 -3.39 -15.94 12.66
N SER A 97 -2.44 -15.92 11.72
CA SER A 97 -2.00 -17.12 11.02
C SER A 97 -1.00 -17.94 11.84
N GLY A 98 -0.43 -17.38 12.91
CA GLY A 98 0.60 -18.01 13.75
C GLY A 98 1.98 -18.06 13.08
N SER A 99 2.27 -17.16 12.13
CA SER A 99 3.53 -17.11 11.38
C SER A 99 4.65 -16.34 12.08
N GLY A 100 4.42 -15.88 13.33
CA GLY A 100 5.37 -15.10 14.11
C GLY A 100 5.14 -13.59 13.98
N ALA A 101 5.65 -12.83 14.96
CA ALA A 101 5.54 -11.38 15.00
C ALA A 101 6.71 -10.72 14.24
N LYS A 102 6.42 -9.57 13.65
CA LYS A 102 7.41 -8.69 13.04
C LYS A 102 8.29 -8.01 14.11
N PRO A 103 9.58 -7.73 13.84
CA PRO A 103 10.35 -6.80 14.66
C PRO A 103 9.68 -5.43 14.72
N SER A 104 9.60 -4.83 15.91
CA SER A 104 8.82 -3.60 16.16
C SER A 104 9.37 -2.33 15.48
N ASN A 105 10.58 -2.36 14.93
CA ASN A 105 11.35 -1.22 14.42
C ASN A 105 11.28 -1.04 12.88
N SER A 106 10.48 -1.82 12.17
CA SER A 106 10.43 -1.81 10.69
C SER A 106 10.05 -0.46 10.07
N LYS A 107 9.14 0.30 10.69
CA LYS A 107 8.74 1.62 10.17
C LYS A 107 9.85 2.65 10.28
N ASP A 108 10.57 2.63 11.39
CA ASP A 108 11.67 3.56 11.65
C ASP A 108 12.80 3.35 10.64
N LEU A 109 13.05 2.10 10.22
CA LEU A 109 14.03 1.78 9.18
C LEU A 109 13.60 2.29 7.80
N ILE A 110 12.33 2.09 7.43
CA ILE A 110 11.79 2.60 6.15
C ILE A 110 11.84 4.13 6.11
N GLU A 111 11.46 4.81 7.19
CA GLU A 111 11.50 6.28 7.28
C GLU A 111 12.96 6.78 7.25
N TYR A 112 13.88 6.11 7.94
CA TYR A 112 15.29 6.49 7.97
C TYR A 112 15.94 6.46 6.58
N PHE A 113 15.75 5.37 5.82
CA PHE A 113 16.35 5.19 4.49
C PHE A 113 15.58 5.89 3.35
N GLN A 114 14.59 6.75 3.64
CA GLN A 114 14.05 7.68 2.63
C GLN A 114 15.04 8.78 2.28
N ASP A 115 15.84 9.23 3.25
CA ASP A 115 16.75 10.37 3.13
C ASP A 115 18.22 10.02 3.49
N HIS A 116 18.53 8.74 3.71
CA HIS A 116 19.88 8.25 4.06
C HIS A 116 20.30 7.10 3.15
N GLU A 117 21.60 6.99 2.91
CA GLU A 117 22.22 5.91 2.13
C GLU A 117 22.62 4.72 3.01
N PRO A 118 22.71 3.50 2.45
CA PRO A 118 23.20 2.31 3.17
C PRO A 118 24.51 2.52 3.94
N GLU A 119 25.42 3.33 3.39
CA GLU A 119 26.73 3.63 3.96
C GLU A 119 26.66 4.54 5.20
N ASP A 120 25.59 5.31 5.37
CA ASP A 120 25.41 6.24 6.49
C ASP A 120 25.21 5.49 7.82
N ASP A 121 24.55 4.34 7.78
CA ASP A 121 24.36 3.46 8.94
C ASP A 121 24.30 1.97 8.51
N PRO A 122 25.48 1.32 8.36
CA PRO A 122 25.55 -0.07 7.92
C PRO A 122 24.84 -1.06 8.86
N VAL A 123 24.71 -0.71 10.14
CA VAL A 123 24.02 -1.56 11.13
C VAL A 123 22.51 -1.51 10.91
N LYS A 124 21.93 -0.31 10.78
CA LYS A 124 20.51 -0.18 10.39
C LYS A 124 20.25 -0.75 9.01
N TRP A 125 21.20 -0.63 8.09
CA TRP A 125 21.04 -1.19 6.74
C TRP A 125 20.94 -2.72 6.78
N GLN A 126 21.81 -3.39 7.52
CA GLN A 126 21.71 -4.84 7.71
C GLN A 126 20.38 -5.24 8.38
N GLN A 127 19.93 -4.48 9.39
CA GLN A 127 18.61 -4.70 9.99
C GLN A 127 17.47 -4.54 8.99
N PHE A 128 17.61 -3.61 8.03
CA PHE A 128 16.60 -3.38 7.00
C PHE A 128 16.55 -4.54 5.98
N LEU A 129 17.71 -5.08 5.59
CA LEU A 129 17.80 -6.30 4.76
C LEU A 129 17.20 -7.52 5.46
N ASP A 130 17.55 -7.75 6.74
CA ASP A 130 17.03 -8.87 7.53
C ASP A 130 15.50 -8.77 7.69
N TYR A 131 15.02 -7.55 7.91
CA TYR A 131 13.60 -7.25 7.99
C TYR A 131 12.88 -7.57 6.66
N ALA A 132 13.39 -7.09 5.53
CA ALA A 132 12.80 -7.36 4.22
C ALA A 132 12.77 -8.87 3.90
N ALA A 133 13.85 -9.60 4.20
CA ALA A 133 13.90 -11.05 4.03
C ALA A 133 12.91 -11.79 4.95
N ASN A 134 12.68 -11.30 6.17
CA ASN A 134 11.71 -11.88 7.10
C ASN A 134 10.27 -11.68 6.61
N ASP A 135 9.92 -10.53 6.04
CA ASP A 135 8.57 -10.28 5.50
C ASP A 135 8.20 -11.28 4.40
N VAL A 136 9.15 -11.64 3.53
CA VAL A 136 8.96 -12.71 2.53
C VAL A 136 8.68 -14.06 3.19
N ASN A 137 9.38 -14.38 4.29
CA ASN A 137 9.17 -15.63 5.01
C ASN A 137 7.77 -15.68 5.66
N VAL A 138 7.39 -14.60 6.34
CA VAL A 138 6.06 -14.45 6.95
C VAL A 138 4.96 -14.58 5.88
N MET A 139 5.12 -13.90 4.75
CA MET A 139 4.20 -14.01 3.61
C MET A 139 4.08 -15.45 3.11
N ARG A 140 5.18 -16.19 2.93
CA ARG A 140 5.16 -17.59 2.51
C ARG A 140 4.41 -18.49 3.48
N ILE A 141 4.56 -18.26 4.79
CA ILE A 141 3.83 -19.02 5.80
C ILE A 141 2.33 -18.72 5.70
N ILE A 142 1.93 -17.45 5.56
CA ILE A 142 0.52 -17.07 5.41
C ILE A 142 -0.07 -17.67 4.13
N TYR A 143 0.63 -17.58 3.00
CA TYR A 143 0.20 -18.16 1.73
C TYR A 143 -0.08 -19.66 1.84
N ARG A 144 0.76 -20.41 2.58
CA ARG A 144 0.56 -21.86 2.81
C ARG A 144 -0.56 -22.20 3.79
N ARG A 145 -0.94 -21.25 4.66
CA ARG A 145 -1.96 -21.44 5.70
C ARG A 145 -3.34 -20.91 5.32
N THR A 146 -3.44 -20.27 4.16
CA THR A 146 -4.68 -19.71 3.63
C THR A 146 -5.17 -20.53 2.44
N MET A 147 -6.48 -20.47 2.17
CA MET A 147 -7.04 -21.21 1.04
C MET A 147 -6.66 -20.52 -0.25
N GLN A 148 -6.15 -21.29 -1.21
CA GLN A 148 -5.88 -20.80 -2.56
C GLN A 148 -7.18 -20.39 -3.23
N LEU A 149 -7.22 -19.20 -3.84
CA LEU A 149 -8.41 -18.76 -4.54
C LEU A 149 -8.62 -19.61 -5.81
N PRO A 150 -9.87 -19.93 -6.16
CA PRO A 150 -10.18 -20.53 -7.45
C PRO A 150 -9.67 -19.64 -8.60
N LEU A 151 -9.28 -20.25 -9.72
CA LEU A 151 -8.81 -19.52 -10.90
C LEU A 151 -9.76 -18.40 -11.34
N LYS A 152 -11.08 -18.62 -11.21
CA LYS A 152 -12.08 -17.61 -11.57
C LYS A 152 -11.94 -16.33 -10.74
N GLU A 153 -11.68 -16.45 -9.44
CA GLU A 153 -11.48 -15.28 -8.57
C GLU A 153 -10.17 -14.55 -8.92
N TRP A 154 -9.13 -15.29 -9.28
CA TRP A 154 -7.90 -14.69 -9.81
C TRP A 154 -8.12 -13.96 -11.13
N GLN A 155 -8.91 -14.51 -12.05
CA GLN A 155 -9.26 -13.84 -13.30
C GLN A 155 -10.03 -12.53 -13.05
N GLU A 156 -10.94 -12.51 -12.07
CA GLU A 156 -11.64 -11.29 -11.65
C GLU A 156 -10.67 -10.28 -11.03
N TYR A 157 -9.76 -10.73 -10.17
CA TYR A 157 -8.70 -9.88 -9.60
C TYR A 157 -7.80 -9.27 -10.68
N TRP A 158 -7.29 -10.07 -11.61
CA TRP A 158 -6.41 -9.60 -12.68
C TRP A 158 -7.13 -8.66 -13.66
N ALA A 159 -8.42 -8.87 -13.92
CA ALA A 159 -9.23 -7.91 -14.69
C ALA A 159 -9.34 -6.55 -14.00
N CYS A 160 -9.51 -6.53 -12.66
CA CYS A 160 -9.47 -5.29 -11.87
C CYS A 160 -8.10 -4.63 -11.94
N GLU A 161 -7.01 -5.40 -11.91
CA GLU A 161 -5.66 -4.87 -12.05
C GLU A 161 -5.41 -4.25 -13.43
N HIS A 162 -5.89 -4.86 -14.52
CA HIS A 162 -5.86 -4.26 -15.85
C HIS A 162 -6.63 -2.94 -15.92
N ILE A 163 -7.77 -2.83 -15.22
CA ILE A 163 -8.51 -1.56 -15.09
C ILE A 163 -7.66 -0.52 -14.34
N ASN A 164 -7.01 -0.91 -13.24
CA ASN A 164 -6.14 -0.02 -12.47
C ASN A 164 -4.96 0.51 -13.29
N ILE A 165 -4.30 -0.37 -14.07
CA ILE A 165 -3.19 -0.01 -14.97
C ILE A 165 -3.68 0.93 -16.08
N THR A 166 -4.84 0.63 -16.67
CA THR A 166 -5.44 1.48 -17.72
C THR A 166 -5.73 2.88 -17.18
N GLY A 167 -6.14 2.97 -15.92
CA GLY A 167 -6.50 4.22 -15.27
C GLY A 167 -7.74 4.88 -15.90
N ILE A 168 -7.98 6.12 -15.51
CA ILE A 168 -9.06 6.95 -16.06
C ILE A 168 -8.52 8.31 -16.48
N GLY A 169 -9.01 8.81 -17.62
CA GLY A 169 -8.73 10.19 -18.04
C GLY A 169 -9.46 11.19 -17.15
N VAL A 170 -8.76 12.23 -16.71
CA VAL A 170 -9.33 13.31 -15.87
C VAL A 170 -9.17 14.65 -16.59
N ASP A 171 -10.26 15.41 -16.68
CA ASP A 171 -10.21 16.80 -17.15
C ASP A 171 -9.64 17.69 -16.04
N LEU A 172 -8.35 17.99 -16.16
CA LEU A 172 -7.63 18.82 -15.19
C LEU A 172 -8.13 20.27 -15.16
N THR A 173 -8.66 20.78 -16.27
CA THR A 173 -9.23 22.14 -16.31
C THR A 173 -10.51 22.18 -15.49
N LEU A 174 -11.42 21.22 -15.72
CA LEU A 174 -12.64 21.11 -14.94
C LEU A 174 -12.33 20.90 -13.45
N ALA A 175 -11.40 20.00 -13.13
CA ALA A 175 -10.98 19.73 -11.75
C ALA A 175 -10.45 20.99 -11.05
N GLN A 176 -9.59 21.77 -11.72
CA GLN A 176 -9.06 23.01 -11.16
C GLN A 176 -10.17 24.05 -10.96
N ARG A 177 -11.06 24.25 -11.94
CA ARG A 177 -12.17 25.20 -11.82
C ARG A 177 -13.15 24.83 -10.71
N ALA A 178 -13.44 23.53 -10.56
CA ALA A 178 -14.26 23.02 -9.46
C ALA A 178 -13.59 23.25 -8.10
N ALA A 179 -12.27 23.03 -8.00
CA ALA A 179 -11.50 23.32 -6.79
C ALA A 179 -11.51 24.83 -6.44
N ASP A 180 -11.35 25.70 -7.42
CA ASP A 180 -11.45 27.16 -7.25
C ASP A 180 -12.83 27.56 -6.73
N MET A 181 -13.90 27.01 -7.31
CA MET A 181 -15.28 27.27 -6.87
C MET A 181 -15.54 26.75 -5.45
N ALA A 182 -15.07 25.56 -5.12
CA ALA A 182 -15.18 25.01 -3.76
C ALA A 182 -14.43 25.86 -2.73
N ALA A 183 -13.31 26.49 -3.10
CA ALA A 183 -12.58 27.41 -2.23
C ALA A 183 -13.36 28.73 -2.00
N VAL A 184 -14.07 29.23 -3.01
CA VAL A 184 -14.97 30.39 -2.86
C VAL A 184 -16.13 30.04 -1.92
N ASP A 185 -16.79 28.91 -2.16
CA ASP A 185 -17.92 28.46 -1.35
C ASP A 185 -17.52 28.23 0.11
N ARG A 186 -16.37 27.57 0.36
CA ARG A 186 -15.84 27.38 1.71
C ARG A 186 -15.67 28.70 2.48
N LYS A 187 -15.21 29.77 1.81
CA LYS A 187 -15.09 31.10 2.43
C LYS A 187 -16.46 31.70 2.73
N PHE A 188 -17.39 31.57 1.80
CA PHE A 188 -18.75 32.06 1.94
C PHE A 188 -19.49 31.36 3.08
N SER A 189 -19.54 30.02 3.09
CA SER A 189 -20.16 29.24 4.17
C SER A 189 -19.49 29.48 5.53
N GLY A 190 -18.16 29.65 5.54
CA GLY A 190 -17.42 30.03 6.75
C GLY A 190 -17.83 31.38 7.30
N ALA A 191 -18.03 32.39 6.44
CA ALA A 191 -18.54 33.69 6.86
C ALA A 191 -19.98 33.59 7.39
N GLN A 192 -20.86 32.87 6.70
CA GLN A 192 -22.25 32.69 7.11
C GLN A 192 -22.37 31.98 8.46
N ILE A 193 -21.66 30.87 8.68
CA ILE A 193 -21.74 30.15 9.96
C ILE A 193 -21.18 30.99 11.10
N LYS A 194 -20.14 31.78 10.83
CA LYS A 194 -19.58 32.71 11.82
C LYS A 194 -20.59 33.79 12.20
N GLU A 195 -21.32 34.32 11.23
CA GLU A 195 -22.39 35.29 11.48
C GLU A 195 -23.55 34.67 12.27
N LEU A 196 -24.08 33.53 11.82
CA LEU A 196 -25.20 32.83 12.45
C LEU A 196 -24.92 32.40 13.89
N THR A 197 -23.65 32.07 14.19
CA THR A 197 -23.24 31.60 15.52
C THR A 197 -22.59 32.70 16.36
N SER A 198 -22.65 33.96 15.93
CA SER A 198 -22.02 35.10 16.61
C SER A 198 -20.53 34.87 16.92
N GLY A 199 -19.83 34.19 16.02
CA GLY A 199 -18.40 33.88 16.14
C GLY A 199 -18.06 32.63 16.95
N ALA A 200 -19.03 31.89 17.48
CA ALA A 200 -18.77 30.66 18.22
C ALA A 200 -18.18 29.56 17.32
N VAL A 201 -18.58 29.53 16.05
CA VAL A 201 -18.08 28.62 15.02
C VAL A 201 -17.49 29.44 13.88
N ASN A 202 -16.25 29.17 13.50
CA ASN A 202 -15.55 29.92 12.44
C ASN A 202 -15.55 29.20 11.09
N GLN A 203 -15.65 27.87 11.10
CA GLN A 203 -15.63 27.07 9.88
C GLN A 203 -16.63 25.91 9.97
N VAL A 204 -17.19 25.52 8.83
CA VAL A 204 -18.16 24.41 8.71
C VAL A 204 -17.56 23.04 9.06
N THR A 205 -16.25 22.93 9.17
CA THR A 205 -15.52 21.72 9.58
C THR A 205 -15.38 21.59 11.10
N GLU A 206 -15.73 22.62 11.88
CA GLU A 206 -15.58 22.62 13.33
C GLU A 206 -16.76 21.91 14.03
N VAL A 207 -16.97 20.63 13.70
CA VAL A 207 -18.13 19.83 14.16
C VAL A 207 -18.35 19.90 15.67
N LYS A 208 -17.27 19.77 16.46
CA LYS A 208 -17.37 19.87 17.92
C LYS A 208 -17.88 21.23 18.39
N ARG A 209 -17.43 22.33 17.79
CA ARG A 209 -17.89 23.68 18.15
C ARG A 209 -19.34 23.91 17.74
N MET A 210 -19.77 23.37 16.59
CA MET A 210 -21.17 23.40 16.15
C MET A 210 -22.06 22.68 17.16
N ILE A 211 -21.69 21.47 17.58
CA ILE A 211 -22.44 20.71 18.60
C ILE A 211 -22.50 21.48 19.93
N THR A 212 -21.40 22.07 20.38
CA THR A 212 -21.39 22.89 21.59
C THR A 212 -22.30 24.10 21.48
N TRP A 213 -22.24 24.83 20.37
CA TRP A 213 -23.09 26.00 20.14
C TRP A 213 -24.57 25.62 20.07
N LEU A 214 -24.94 24.57 19.31
CA LEU A 214 -26.32 24.07 19.24
C LEU A 214 -26.86 23.71 20.63
N ASN A 215 -26.09 22.97 21.43
CA ASN A 215 -26.49 22.63 22.80
C ASN A 215 -26.69 23.84 23.72
N SER A 216 -26.02 24.96 23.43
CA SER A 216 -26.17 26.20 24.20
C SER A 216 -27.40 27.03 23.82
N VAL A 217 -27.92 26.87 22.59
CA VAL A 217 -29.04 27.66 22.07
C VAL A 217 -30.36 26.88 21.99
N LEU A 218 -30.31 25.55 21.98
CA LEU A 218 -31.50 24.70 21.96
C LEU A 218 -32.13 24.55 23.35
N ASP A 219 -33.45 24.49 23.38
CA ASP A 219 -34.22 24.16 24.57
C ASP A 219 -34.16 22.64 24.89
N ALA A 220 -34.90 22.20 25.91
CA ALA A 220 -34.88 20.80 26.33
C ALA A 220 -35.40 19.86 25.23
N GLN A 221 -36.46 20.27 24.53
CA GLN A 221 -37.06 19.48 23.45
C GLN A 221 -36.14 19.42 22.23
N GLY A 222 -35.49 20.52 21.86
CA GLY A 222 -34.51 20.57 20.78
C GLY A 222 -33.26 19.72 21.05
N ARG A 223 -32.87 19.57 22.33
CA ARG A 223 -31.75 18.71 22.73
C ARG A 223 -32.08 17.22 22.71
N GLU A 224 -33.35 16.82 22.82
CA GLU A 224 -33.75 15.40 22.73
C GLU A 224 -33.74 14.86 21.29
N ILE A 225 -33.72 15.73 20.27
CA ILE A 225 -33.77 15.37 18.85
C ILE A 225 -32.36 15.31 18.21
N MET A 226 -31.35 15.91 18.85
CA MET A 226 -29.94 15.87 18.42
C MET A 226 -29.24 14.58 18.85
#